data_AF-A0A0L6J0F6-F1
#
_entry.id   AF-A0A0L6J0F6-F1
#
_cell.length_a   1.000
_cell.length_b   1.000
_cell.length_c   1.000
_cell.angle_alpha   90.00
_cell.angle_beta   90.00
_cell.angle_gamma   90.00
#
_symmetry.space_group_name_H-M   'P 1'
#
loop_
_entity.id
_entity.type
_entity.pdbx_description
1 polymer ?
#
loop_
_entity_poly.entity_id
_entity_poly.type
_entity_poly.pdbx_seq_one_letter_code
_entity_poly.pdbx_strand_id
1 'polypeptide(L)'
;MLADQPLLAPDRIGTDGAGPYPPAIAESCKEGLLPRTPVHYVTKHLPQGIESDHFRVKRAMPRVGGFRSFNTARRTICGFEAMLWLRKGFGFAGAWTVREQNRLLGVCFGLQKVNEI
;
A
#
# COMPACT_ATOMS: atom_id res chain seq x y z
N MET A 1 -17.24 8.49 -2.82
CA MET A 1 -16.21 8.55 -3.89
C MET A 1 -14.92 7.76 -3.56
N LEU A 2 -14.94 6.77 -2.65
CA LEU A 2 -13.80 5.84 -2.44
C LEU A 2 -14.19 4.36 -2.71
N ALA A 3 -15.44 4.10 -3.12
CA ALA A 3 -15.94 2.76 -3.43
C ALA A 3 -15.76 2.41 -4.93
N ASP A 4 -15.83 3.41 -5.81
CA ASP A 4 -15.90 3.19 -7.28
C ASP A 4 -14.55 3.34 -8.01
N GLN A 5 -13.47 3.56 -7.27
CA GLN A 5 -12.10 3.59 -7.78
C GLN A 5 -11.30 2.67 -6.86
N PRO A 6 -11.07 1.41 -7.23
CA PRO A 6 -10.23 0.57 -6.41
C PRO A 6 -8.84 1.19 -6.46
N LEU A 7 -8.34 1.60 -5.31
CA LEU A 7 -6.93 1.94 -5.07
C LEU A 7 -5.95 0.79 -5.46
N LEU A 8 -6.48 -0.32 -5.98
CA LEU A 8 -5.88 -1.63 -6.20
C LEU A 8 -6.13 -2.15 -7.63
N ALA A 9 -6.48 -1.28 -8.59
CA ALA A 9 -6.72 -1.66 -9.98
C ALA A 9 -5.60 -1.19 -10.94
N PRO A 10 -4.35 -1.65 -10.78
CA PRO A 10 -3.27 -1.21 -11.65
C PRO A 10 -3.49 -1.74 -13.07
N ASP A 11 -3.33 -0.88 -14.08
CA ASP A 11 -3.32 -1.32 -15.48
C ASP A 11 -1.98 -1.98 -15.86
N ARG A 12 -0.92 -1.77 -15.05
CA ARG A 12 0.43 -2.31 -15.27
C ARG A 12 1.09 -2.73 -13.97
N ILE A 13 1.77 -3.86 -13.97
CA ILE A 13 2.53 -4.39 -12.84
C ILE A 13 3.97 -4.66 -13.30
N GLY A 14 4.93 -3.97 -12.68
CA GLY A 14 6.36 -4.18 -12.91
C GLY A 14 6.97 -5.07 -11.83
N THR A 15 7.66 -6.14 -12.22
CA THR A 15 8.34 -7.04 -11.26
C THR A 15 9.79 -7.31 -11.70
N ASP A 16 10.58 -7.94 -10.84
CA ASP A 16 11.97 -8.35 -11.12
C ASP A 16 12.08 -9.59 -12.03
N GLY A 17 10.94 -10.13 -12.49
CA GLY A 17 10.89 -11.31 -13.35
C GLY A 17 10.97 -12.66 -12.63
N ALA A 18 10.85 -12.71 -11.30
CA ALA A 18 10.82 -13.99 -10.60
C ALA A 18 9.64 -14.88 -11.06
N GLY A 19 9.90 -16.20 -11.14
CA GLY A 19 8.92 -17.20 -11.57
C GLY A 19 7.57 -17.22 -10.84
N PRO A 20 7.45 -16.80 -9.56
CA PRO A 20 6.16 -16.74 -8.87
C PRO A 20 5.19 -15.65 -9.36
N TYR A 21 5.65 -14.60 -10.04
CA TYR A 21 4.76 -13.48 -10.40
C TYR A 21 3.69 -13.83 -11.44
N PRO A 22 4.02 -14.46 -12.59
CA PRO A 22 3.00 -14.82 -13.58
C PRO A 22 1.83 -15.66 -13.03
N PRO A 23 2.05 -16.77 -12.27
CA PRO A 23 0.95 -17.54 -11.73
C PRO A 23 0.13 -16.76 -10.69
N ALA A 24 0.78 -15.96 -9.83
CA ALA A 24 0.08 -15.15 -8.82
C ALA A 24 -0.82 -14.07 -9.44
N ILE A 25 -0.38 -13.44 -10.53
CA ILE A 25 -1.19 -12.45 -11.26
C ILE A 25 -2.39 -13.14 -11.92
N ALA A 26 -2.20 -14.31 -12.53
CA ALA A 26 -3.27 -15.07 -13.17
C ALA A 26 -4.32 -15.54 -12.15
N GLU A 27 -3.88 -16.04 -10.99
CA GLU A 27 -4.75 -16.43 -9.88
C GLU A 27 -5.53 -15.24 -9.33
N SER A 28 -4.86 -14.10 -9.10
CA SER A 28 -5.51 -12.87 -8.63
C SER A 28 -6.57 -12.34 -9.60
N CYS A 29 -6.37 -12.50 -10.91
CA CYS A 29 -7.40 -12.17 -11.91
C CYS A 29 -8.59 -13.14 -11.83
N LYS A 30 -8.33 -14.44 -11.66
CA LYS A 30 -9.36 -15.48 -11.55
C LYS A 30 -10.22 -15.32 -10.29
N GLU A 31 -9.61 -14.90 -9.18
CA GLU A 31 -10.29 -14.63 -7.91
C GLU A 31 -11.03 -13.28 -7.89
N GLY A 32 -10.89 -12.46 -8.93
CA GLY A 32 -11.50 -11.13 -9.00
C GLY A 32 -10.84 -10.09 -8.10
N LEU A 33 -9.64 -10.37 -7.56
CA LEU A 33 -8.85 -9.41 -6.78
C LEU A 33 -8.27 -8.30 -7.67
N LEU A 34 -7.98 -8.64 -8.92
CA LEU A 34 -7.64 -7.68 -9.97
C LEU A 34 -8.84 -7.50 -10.90
N PRO A 35 -9.38 -6.27 -11.06
CA PRO A 35 -10.58 -6.05 -11.85
C PRO A 35 -10.36 -6.22 -13.36
N ARG A 36 -9.10 -6.22 -13.80
CA ARG A 36 -8.66 -6.42 -15.19
C ARG A 36 -7.34 -7.14 -15.20
N THR A 37 -7.00 -7.81 -16.30
CA THR A 37 -5.67 -8.37 -16.50
C THR A 37 -4.66 -7.24 -16.73
N PRO A 38 -3.74 -6.98 -15.78
CA PRO A 38 -2.75 -5.92 -15.94
C PRO A 38 -1.68 -6.33 -16.94
N VAL A 39 -1.05 -5.34 -17.57
CA VAL A 39 0.18 -5.60 -18.34
C VAL A 39 1.30 -5.91 -17.34
N HIS A 40 1.73 -7.17 -17.29
CA HIS A 40 2.91 -7.58 -16.54
C HIS A 40 4.17 -7.30 -17.36
N TYR A 41 5.12 -6.59 -16.78
CA TYR A 41 6.42 -6.35 -17.40
C TYR A 41 7.55 -6.60 -16.42
N VAL A 42 8.67 -7.10 -16.95
CA VAL A 42 9.89 -7.32 -16.19
C VAL A 42 10.75 -6.08 -16.30
N THR A 43 11.09 -5.49 -15.16
CA THR A 43 12.01 -4.36 -15.11
C THR A 43 13.42 -4.84 -14.83
N LYS A 44 14.38 -4.42 -15.66
CA LYS A 44 15.81 -4.70 -15.47
C LYS A 44 16.37 -4.03 -14.20
N HIS A 45 15.71 -3.00 -13.72
CA HIS A 45 16.12 -2.25 -12.53
C HIS A 45 15.07 -2.36 -11.44
N LEU A 46 15.49 -2.60 -10.19
CA LEU A 46 14.56 -2.61 -9.07
C LEU A 46 13.81 -1.27 -9.02
N PRO A 47 12.47 -1.28 -8.87
CA PRO A 47 11.71 -0.06 -8.74
C PRO A 47 12.22 0.73 -7.54
N GLN A 48 12.82 1.90 -7.80
CA GLN A 48 13.39 2.78 -6.77
C GLN A 48 12.34 3.15 -5.71
N GLY A 49 11.06 3.23 -6.09
CA GLY A 49 9.94 3.45 -5.18
C GLY A 49 9.75 2.31 -4.17
N ILE A 50 9.68 1.06 -4.64
CA ILE A 50 9.49 -0.13 -3.80
C ILE A 50 10.68 -0.30 -2.85
N GLU A 51 11.90 -0.18 -3.37
CA GLU A 51 13.10 -0.29 -2.53
C GLU A 51 13.23 0.84 -1.51
N SER A 52 12.81 2.06 -1.87
CA SER A 52 12.74 3.19 -0.92
C SER A 52 11.75 2.88 0.22
N ASP A 53 10.62 2.26 -0.09
CA ASP A 53 9.59 1.94 0.89
C ASP A 53 10.02 0.76 1.78
N HIS A 54 10.62 -0.28 1.20
CA HIS A 54 11.29 -1.36 1.93
C HIS A 54 12.37 -0.81 2.88
N PHE A 55 13.23 0.08 2.40
CA PHE A 55 14.30 0.68 3.20
C PHE A 55 13.75 1.45 4.40
N ARG A 56 12.65 2.20 4.24
CA ARG A 56 12.00 2.92 5.34
C ARG A 56 11.51 1.96 6.43
N VAL A 57 10.89 0.85 6.04
CA VAL A 57 10.41 -0.20 6.96
C VAL A 57 11.60 -0.87 7.65
N LYS A 58 12.61 -1.33 6.89
CA LYS A 58 13.81 -1.98 7.43
C LYS A 58 14.61 -1.07 8.36
N ARG A 59 14.72 0.23 8.07
CA ARG A 59 15.42 1.22 8.88
C ARG A 59 14.79 1.41 10.27
N ALA A 60 13.49 1.12 10.42
CA ALA A 60 12.82 1.19 11.72
C ALA A 60 13.08 -0.07 12.58
N MET A 61 13.37 -1.22 11.97
CA MET A 61 13.44 -2.54 12.63
C MET A 61 14.36 -2.61 13.85
N PRO A 62 15.61 -2.10 13.80
CA PRO A 62 16.50 -2.18 14.95
C PRO A 62 15.97 -1.40 16.17
N ARG A 63 15.21 -0.32 15.92
CA ARG A 63 14.65 0.53 16.98
C ARG A 63 13.39 -0.04 17.61
N VAL A 64 12.59 -0.76 16.83
CA VAL A 64 11.33 -1.36 17.30
C VAL A 64 11.47 -2.80 17.79
N GLY A 65 12.67 -3.40 17.66
CA GLY A 65 12.94 -4.77 18.10
C GLY A 65 12.35 -5.85 17.18
N GLY A 66 12.12 -5.51 15.91
CA GLY A 66 11.51 -6.39 14.92
C GLY A 66 10.04 -6.73 15.19
N PHE A 67 9.56 -7.82 14.59
CA PHE A 67 8.19 -8.31 14.78
C PHE A 67 8.20 -9.59 15.60
N ARG A 68 7.56 -9.57 16.77
CA ARG A 68 7.50 -10.72 17.68
C ARG A 68 6.46 -11.78 17.28
N SER A 69 5.49 -11.42 16.45
CA SER A 69 4.43 -12.31 15.96
C SER A 69 3.84 -11.78 14.65
N PHE A 70 3.10 -12.63 13.91
CA PHE A 70 2.37 -12.21 12.70
C PHE A 70 1.36 -11.09 12.98
N ASN A 71 0.63 -11.16 14.09
CA ASN A 71 -0.35 -10.14 14.48
C ASN A 71 0.33 -8.79 14.73
N THR A 72 1.47 -8.79 15.42
CA THR A 72 2.25 -7.58 15.66
C THR A 72 2.86 -7.06 14.36
N ALA A 73 3.37 -7.93 13.48
CA ALA A 73 3.88 -7.54 12.17
C ALA A 73 2.80 -6.82 11.35
N ARG A 74 1.61 -7.42 11.23
CA ARG A 74 0.49 -6.85 10.49
C ARG A 74 0.09 -5.47 10.99
N ARG A 75 -0.04 -5.29 12.31
CA ARG A 75 -0.40 -3.99 12.91
C ARG A 75 0.68 -2.95 12.71
N THR A 76 1.95 -3.31 12.89
CA THR A 76 3.08 -2.38 12.76
C THR A 76 3.31 -1.96 11.30
N ILE A 77 3.22 -2.90 10.34
CA ILE A 77 3.35 -2.59 8.91
C ILE A 77 2.24 -1.63 8.46
N CYS A 78 0.99 -1.90 8.83
CA CYS A 78 -0.14 -0.99 8.56
C CYS A 78 0.11 0.42 9.13
N GLY A 79 0.67 0.50 10.34
CA GLY A 79 1.09 1.77 10.93
C GLY A 79 2.17 2.50 10.13
N PHE A 80 3.19 1.79 9.67
CA PHE A 80 4.24 2.38 8.83
C PHE A 80 3.71 2.86 7.48
N GLU A 81 2.81 2.10 6.85
CA GLU A 81 2.15 2.48 5.59
C GLU A 81 1.29 3.72 5.77
N ALA A 82 0.46 3.79 6.83
CA ALA A 82 -0.34 4.96 7.12
C ALA A 82 0.52 6.23 7.31
N MET A 83 1.64 6.13 8.03
CA MET A 83 2.58 7.25 8.18
C MET A 83 3.25 7.64 6.86
N LEU A 84 3.54 6.67 5.99
CA LEU A 84 4.10 6.93 4.67
C LEU A 84 3.09 7.66 3.78
N TRP A 85 1.83 7.24 3.80
CA TRP A 85 0.73 7.85 3.06
C TRP A 85 0.45 9.28 3.52
N LEU A 86 0.45 9.52 4.83
CA LEU A 86 0.39 10.87 5.39
C LEU A 86 1.50 11.79 4.88
N ARG A 87 2.73 11.27 4.76
CA ARG A 87 3.89 12.04 4.30
C ARG A 87 3.87 12.28 2.78
N LYS A 88 3.45 11.29 1.99
CA LYS A 88 3.51 11.33 0.51
C LYS A 88 2.23 11.85 -0.15
N GLY A 89 1.11 11.91 0.57
CA GLY A 89 -0.18 12.33 0.01
C GLY A 89 -0.88 11.28 -0.86
N PHE A 90 -0.58 9.99 -0.68
CA PHE A 90 -1.19 8.80 -1.30
C PHE A 90 -1.96 9.00 -2.63
N GLY A 91 -1.32 9.58 -3.65
CA GLY A 91 -1.95 9.78 -4.97
C GLY A 91 -3.24 10.60 -4.93
N PHE A 92 -3.44 11.42 -3.90
CA PHE A 92 -4.66 12.17 -3.68
C PHE A 92 -4.80 13.25 -4.76
N ALA A 93 -5.91 13.17 -5.51
CA ALA A 93 -6.26 14.17 -6.50
C ALA A 93 -6.92 15.36 -5.78
N GLY A 94 -6.11 16.26 -5.20
CA GLY A 94 -6.60 17.40 -4.44
C GLY A 94 -5.57 18.00 -3.50
N ALA A 95 -5.99 18.99 -2.71
CA ALA A 95 -5.13 19.62 -1.72
C ALA A 95 -5.05 18.75 -0.47
N TRP A 96 -3.87 18.18 -0.16
CA TRP A 96 -3.63 17.26 0.97
C TRP A 96 -3.80 17.89 2.36
N THR A 97 -5.05 18.21 2.71
CA THR A 97 -5.41 18.96 3.92
C THR A 97 -5.44 18.07 5.16
N VAL A 98 -5.42 18.69 6.34
CA VAL A 98 -5.57 17.99 7.63
C VAL A 98 -6.88 17.18 7.69
N ARG A 99 -7.95 17.64 7.05
CA ARG A 99 -9.23 16.89 6.99
C ARG A 99 -9.10 15.60 6.19
N GLU A 100 -8.36 15.62 5.09
CA GLU A 100 -8.11 14.43 4.26
C GLU A 100 -7.17 13.45 4.95
N GLN A 101 -6.14 13.96 5.64
CA GLN A 101 -5.26 13.17 6.48
C GLN A 101 -6.02 12.47 7.62
N ASN A 102 -6.92 13.17 8.31
CA ASN A 102 -7.79 12.60 9.35
C ASN A 102 -8.73 11.53 8.77
N ARG A 103 -9.26 11.77 7.56
CA ARG A 103 -10.10 10.78 6.87
C ARG A 103 -9.31 9.51 6.55
N LEU A 104 -8.08 9.63 6.06
CA LEU A 104 -7.20 8.50 5.80
C LEU A 104 -6.95 7.70 7.08
N LEU A 105 -6.62 8.37 8.19
CA LEU A 105 -6.43 7.71 9.49
C LEU A 105 -7.68 6.96 9.96
N GLY A 106 -8.86 7.56 9.78
CA GLY A 106 -10.14 6.91 10.06
C GLY A 106 -10.33 5.61 9.30
N VAL A 107 -9.97 5.58 8.01
CA VAL A 107 -10.02 4.37 7.18
C VAL A 107 -8.97 3.34 7.60
N CYS A 108 -7.72 3.75 7.82
CA CYS A 108 -6.62 2.83 8.17
C CYS A 108 -6.83 2.12 9.51
N PHE A 109 -7.39 2.82 10.49
CA PHE A 109 -7.47 2.36 11.88
C PHE A 109 -8.91 2.14 12.39
N GLY A 110 -9.92 2.37 11.55
CA GLY A 110 -11.33 2.22 11.94
C GLY A 110 -11.78 3.25 12.98
N LEU A 111 -11.24 4.47 12.93
CA LEU A 111 -11.57 5.53 13.89
C LEU A 111 -12.90 6.17 13.52
N GLN A 112 -13.73 6.47 14.54
CA GLN A 112 -14.94 7.25 14.35
C GLN A 112 -14.58 8.68 13.95
N LYS A 113 -15.32 9.25 13.00
CA LYS A 113 -15.27 10.70 12.77
C LYS A 113 -15.86 11.40 13.98
N VAL A 114 -15.04 12.21 14.62
CA VAL A 114 -15.45 13.15 15.66
C VAL A 114 -15.29 14.56 15.09
N ASN A 115 -16.29 15.42 15.32
CA ASN A 115 -16.43 16.78 14.78
C ASN A 115 -16.83 16.87 13.29
N GLU A 116 -18.00 16.32 12.93
CA GLU A 116 -18.71 16.79 11.74
C GLU A 116 -19.55 18.03 12.16
N ILE A 117 -19.26 19.17 11.55
CA ILE A 117 -20.09 20.40 11.61
C ILE A 117 -20.93 20.41 10.33
#